data_AF-A0A7S1YLX1-F1
#
_entry.id   AF-A0A7S1YLX1-F1
#
_cell.length_a   1.000
_cell.length_b   1.000
_cell.length_c   1.000
_cell.angle_alpha   90.00
_cell.angle_beta   90.00
_cell.angle_gamma   90.00
#
_symmetry.space_group_name_H-M   'P 1'
#
loop_
_entity.id
_entity.type
_entity.pdbx_description
1 polymer ?
#
loop_
_entity_poly.entity_id
_entity_poly.type
_entity_poly.pdbx_seq_one_letter_code
_entity_poly.pdbx_strand_id
1 'polypeptide(L)'
;ETNANVAYVNTHAQLEALRDEALQQQSDGPRVMIVGPPESGKSSLARVLVAYATKLGRCPFWVDLDPADNAISVPGSIGVAPMDQSALRVETMASTGLPPSSTAAPLLLWYGHTTLSKHPDLFQAQVSALSEKMERRFQQDPDARASGMIVNTNGAVHDGEDGFQLLLHAIQALKIS
;
A
#
# COMPACT_ATOMS: atom_id res chain seq x y z
N GLU A 1 -9.04 22.12 -9.79
CA GLU A 1 -9.50 20.78 -9.37
C GLU A 1 -9.40 19.72 -10.48
N THR A 2 -9.75 20.01 -11.73
CA THR A 2 -9.77 19.01 -12.82
C THR A 2 -8.42 18.35 -13.15
N ASN A 3 -7.30 19.09 -13.05
CA ASN A 3 -5.99 18.58 -13.47
C ASN A 3 -5.46 17.41 -12.60
N ALA A 4 -5.71 17.45 -11.29
CA ALA A 4 -5.25 16.39 -10.37
C ALA A 4 -6.03 15.08 -10.61
N ASN A 5 -7.34 15.18 -10.82
CA ASN A 5 -8.18 14.02 -11.13
C ASN A 5 -7.78 13.37 -12.47
N VAL A 6 -7.42 14.18 -13.47
CA VAL A 6 -6.87 13.67 -14.73
C VAL A 6 -5.58 12.89 -14.50
N ALA A 7 -4.67 13.39 -13.65
CA ALA A 7 -3.44 12.67 -13.32
C ALA A 7 -3.72 11.33 -12.61
N TYR A 8 -4.70 11.27 -11.71
CA TYR A 8 -5.07 10.03 -11.01
C TYR A 8 -5.64 8.99 -11.96
N VAL A 9 -6.54 9.40 -12.85
CA VAL A 9 -7.13 8.52 -13.87
C VAL A 9 -6.06 8.02 -14.84
N ASN A 10 -5.19 8.91 -15.33
CA ASN A 10 -4.11 8.53 -16.24
C ASN A 10 -3.13 7.54 -15.57
N THR A 11 -2.76 7.80 -14.32
CA THR A 11 -1.90 6.90 -13.54
C THR A 11 -2.58 5.55 -13.36
N HIS A 12 -3.84 5.52 -12.96
CA HIS A 12 -4.59 4.27 -12.83
C HIS A 12 -4.68 3.50 -14.15
N ALA A 13 -4.93 4.18 -15.27
CA ALA A 13 -5.01 3.55 -16.59
C ALA A 13 -3.69 2.88 -17.00
N GLN A 14 -2.54 3.52 -16.72
CA GLN A 14 -1.23 2.92 -16.97
C GLN A 14 -0.98 1.71 -16.06
N LEU A 15 -1.30 1.82 -14.77
CA LEU A 15 -1.18 0.71 -13.84
C LEU A 15 -2.09 -0.46 -14.25
N GLU A 16 -3.27 -0.18 -14.78
CA GLU A 16 -4.19 -1.22 -15.24
C GLU A 16 -3.65 -1.96 -16.47
N ALA A 17 -3.06 -1.25 -17.43
CA ALA A 17 -2.38 -1.88 -18.56
C ALA A 17 -1.25 -2.82 -18.09
N LEU A 18 -0.47 -2.41 -17.09
CA LEU A 18 0.58 -3.26 -16.50
C LEU A 18 -0.01 -4.50 -15.80
N ARG A 19 -1.18 -4.38 -15.15
CA ARG A 19 -1.87 -5.53 -14.55
C ARG A 19 -2.38 -6.51 -15.61
N ASP A 20 -2.90 -6.00 -16.72
CA ASP A 20 -3.34 -6.83 -17.85
C ASP A 20 -2.17 -7.61 -18.45
N GLU A 21 -1.05 -6.95 -18.71
CA GLU A 21 0.18 -7.59 -19.17
C GLU A 21 0.68 -8.63 -18.18
N ALA A 22 0.71 -8.31 -16.88
CA ALA A 22 1.13 -9.22 -15.83
C ALA A 22 0.25 -10.48 -15.74
N LEU A 23 -1.07 -10.32 -15.90
CA LEU A 23 -1.99 -11.45 -15.90
C LEU A 23 -1.78 -12.35 -17.12
N GLN A 24 -1.58 -11.76 -18.30
CA GLN A 24 -1.32 -12.52 -19.55
C GLN A 24 0.01 -13.27 -19.51
N GLN A 25 1.06 -12.63 -18.97
CA GLN A 25 2.41 -13.20 -18.91
C GLN A 25 2.65 -14.06 -17.65
N GLN A 26 1.65 -14.16 -16.77
CA GLN A 26 1.79 -14.81 -15.46
C GLN A 26 2.99 -14.26 -14.66
N SER A 27 3.18 -12.95 -14.71
CA SER A 27 4.26 -12.23 -14.04
C SER A 27 3.74 -11.38 -12.87
N ASP A 28 4.61 -10.54 -12.29
CA ASP A 28 4.28 -9.66 -11.19
C ASP A 28 3.57 -8.39 -11.70
N GLY A 29 2.49 -8.01 -11.04
CA GLY A 29 1.82 -6.74 -11.25
C GLY A 29 2.62 -5.54 -10.74
N PRO A 30 2.16 -4.31 -11.01
CA PRO A 30 2.89 -3.10 -10.62
C PRO A 30 2.96 -2.96 -9.08
N ARG A 31 4.16 -2.69 -8.57
CA ARG A 31 4.42 -2.47 -7.14
C ARG A 31 4.74 -1.00 -6.91
N VAL A 32 3.73 -0.21 -6.59
CA VAL A 32 3.80 1.26 -6.56
C VAL A 32 3.97 1.78 -5.15
N MET A 33 4.95 2.64 -4.92
CA MET A 33 5.13 3.36 -3.65
C MET A 33 4.84 4.85 -3.82
N ILE A 34 3.97 5.38 -2.96
CA ILE A 34 3.62 6.80 -2.96
C ILE A 34 4.45 7.49 -1.88
N VAL A 35 5.26 8.45 -2.30
CA VAL A 35 6.22 9.18 -1.47
C VAL A 35 5.97 10.68 -1.54
N GLY A 36 6.34 11.41 -0.48
CA GLY A 36 6.18 12.86 -0.43
C GLY A 36 6.01 13.41 0.99
N PRO A 37 5.99 14.74 1.16
CA PRO A 37 5.89 15.39 2.45
C PRO A 37 4.60 15.04 3.21
N PRO A 38 4.53 15.32 4.51
CA PRO A 38 3.28 15.33 5.25
C PRO A 38 2.21 16.16 4.52
N GLU A 39 0.96 15.73 4.59
CA GLU A 39 -0.20 16.45 4.02
C GLU A 39 -0.19 16.68 2.50
N SER A 40 0.69 16.01 1.74
CA SER A 40 0.73 16.12 0.27
C SER A 40 -0.34 15.31 -0.47
N GLY A 41 -1.27 14.66 0.26
CA GLY A 41 -2.34 13.84 -0.31
C GLY A 41 -1.99 12.38 -0.62
N LYS A 42 -0.88 11.85 -0.06
CA LYS A 42 -0.43 10.45 -0.29
C LYS A 42 -1.50 9.41 0.01
N SER A 43 -2.06 9.46 1.23
CA SER A 43 -3.11 8.54 1.67
C SER A 43 -4.36 8.66 0.80
N SER A 44 -4.72 9.88 0.38
CA SER A 44 -5.83 10.11 -0.54
C SER A 44 -5.60 9.49 -1.92
N LEU A 45 -4.40 9.67 -2.49
CA LEU A 45 -4.01 9.05 -3.75
C LEU A 45 -4.01 7.51 -3.66
N ALA A 46 -3.43 6.97 -2.59
CA ALA A 46 -3.41 5.53 -2.33
C ALA A 46 -4.84 4.96 -2.32
N ARG A 47 -5.76 5.58 -1.57
CA ARG A 47 -7.17 5.20 -1.51
C ARG A 47 -7.84 5.23 -2.88
N VAL A 48 -7.62 6.29 -3.66
CA VAL A 48 -8.21 6.42 -5.02
C VAL A 48 -7.71 5.30 -5.93
N LEU A 49 -6.40 5.04 -5.97
CA LEU A 49 -5.82 4.01 -6.84
C LEU A 49 -6.27 2.59 -6.44
N VAL A 50 -6.32 2.30 -5.14
CA VAL A 50 -6.86 1.03 -4.60
C VAL A 50 -8.33 0.87 -4.97
N ALA A 51 -9.13 1.92 -4.77
CA ALA A 51 -10.56 1.90 -5.09
C ALA A 51 -10.81 1.70 -6.58
N TYR A 52 -10.04 2.35 -7.46
CA TYR A 52 -10.18 2.18 -8.90
C TYR A 52 -9.82 0.77 -9.36
N ALA A 53 -8.69 0.22 -8.89
CA ALA A 53 -8.31 -1.17 -9.19
C ALA A 53 -9.37 -2.17 -8.72
N THR A 54 -9.88 -2.00 -7.50
CA THR A 54 -10.91 -2.86 -6.93
C THR A 54 -12.23 -2.78 -7.72
N LYS A 55 -12.61 -1.59 -8.20
CA LYS A 55 -13.80 -1.40 -9.05
C LYS A 55 -13.70 -2.13 -10.39
N LEU A 56 -12.49 -2.32 -10.91
CA LEU A 56 -12.22 -3.14 -12.10
C LEU A 56 -12.07 -4.64 -11.79
N GLY A 57 -12.34 -5.06 -10.55
CA GLY A 57 -12.29 -6.46 -10.14
C GLY A 57 -10.89 -6.97 -9.81
N ARG A 58 -9.89 -6.08 -9.68
CA ARG A 58 -8.56 -6.46 -9.20
C ARG A 58 -8.56 -6.64 -7.69
N CYS A 59 -7.52 -7.32 -7.19
CA CYS A 59 -7.27 -7.47 -5.77
C CYS A 59 -5.84 -6.99 -5.40
N PRO A 60 -5.54 -5.68 -5.51
CA PRO A 60 -4.23 -5.17 -5.15
C PRO A 60 -4.00 -5.28 -3.63
N PHE A 61 -2.76 -5.45 -3.23
CA PHE A 61 -2.38 -5.32 -1.82
C PHE A 61 -2.24 -3.84 -1.46
N TRP A 62 -3.06 -3.35 -0.53
CA TRP A 62 -2.86 -2.05 0.09
C TRP A 62 -1.90 -2.21 1.25
N VAL A 63 -0.68 -1.71 1.09
CA VAL A 63 0.34 -1.67 2.13
C VAL A 63 0.36 -0.28 2.74
N ASP A 64 0.28 -0.19 4.06
CA ASP A 64 0.39 1.08 4.77
C ASP A 64 1.54 1.02 5.77
N LEU A 65 2.59 1.79 5.46
CA LEU A 65 3.82 1.89 6.25
C LEU A 65 3.85 3.16 7.11
N ASP A 66 2.74 3.88 7.23
CA ASP A 66 2.62 5.02 8.13
C ASP A 66 2.00 4.60 9.48
N PRO A 67 2.78 4.52 10.57
CA PRO A 67 2.24 4.23 11.89
C PRO A 67 1.56 5.43 12.55
N ALA A 68 1.72 6.65 12.04
CA ALA A 68 1.03 7.83 12.58
C ALA A 68 -0.41 7.92 12.06
N ASP A 69 -0.61 7.70 10.76
CA ASP A 69 -1.91 7.78 10.07
C ASP A 69 -2.17 6.52 9.24
N ASN A 70 -2.37 5.39 9.94
CA ASN A 70 -2.63 4.12 9.30
C ASN A 70 -4.09 4.01 8.85
N ALA A 71 -4.32 3.68 7.58
CA ALA A 71 -5.67 3.54 7.04
C ALA A 71 -6.28 2.13 7.26
N ILE A 72 -5.46 1.12 7.55
CA ILE A 72 -5.88 -0.28 7.69
C ILE A 72 -6.25 -0.60 9.14
N SER A 73 -5.57 -0.01 10.12
CA SER A 73 -5.76 -0.29 11.54
C SER A 73 -5.44 0.92 12.43
N VAL A 74 -5.27 0.68 13.72
CA VAL A 74 -5.02 1.70 14.73
C VAL A 74 -3.61 2.31 14.60
N PRO A 75 -3.40 3.56 15.07
CA PRO A 75 -2.08 4.16 15.11
C PRO A 75 -1.07 3.30 15.88
N GLY A 76 0.19 3.32 15.44
CA GLY A 76 1.26 2.46 15.94
C GLY A 76 1.37 1.11 15.21
N SER A 77 0.59 0.91 14.15
CA SER A 77 0.65 -0.29 13.30
C SER A 77 1.17 0.03 11.90
N ILE A 78 1.79 -0.96 11.29
CA ILE A 78 2.05 -1.01 9.85
C ILE A 78 1.53 -2.35 9.32
N GLY A 79 1.16 -2.42 8.06
CA GLY A 79 0.64 -3.68 7.54
C GLY A 79 0.17 -3.64 6.11
N VAL A 80 -0.52 -4.71 5.75
CA VAL A 80 -1.04 -4.94 4.41
C VAL A 80 -2.44 -5.54 4.47
N ALA A 81 -3.32 -5.14 3.56
CA ALA A 81 -4.62 -5.75 3.35
C ALA A 81 -4.81 -6.10 1.85
N PRO A 82 -5.26 -7.33 1.52
CA PRO A 82 -5.75 -7.62 0.17
C PRO A 82 -7.08 -6.89 -0.04
N MET A 83 -7.17 -6.06 -1.07
CA MET A 83 -8.34 -5.20 -1.29
C MET A 83 -9.17 -5.75 -2.44
N ASP A 84 -10.26 -6.46 -2.11
CA ASP A 84 -11.29 -6.89 -3.04
C ASP A 84 -12.53 -6.00 -2.95
N GLN A 85 -13.57 -6.30 -3.75
CA GLN A 85 -14.81 -5.52 -3.76
C GLN A 85 -15.54 -5.51 -2.41
N SER A 86 -15.33 -6.51 -1.55
CA SER A 86 -15.91 -6.54 -0.20
C SER A 86 -15.21 -5.54 0.74
N ALA A 87 -13.91 -5.29 0.52
CA ALA A 87 -13.09 -4.37 1.29
C ALA A 87 -13.33 -2.90 0.93
N LEU A 88 -13.97 -2.63 -0.22
CA LEU A 88 -14.25 -1.29 -0.69
C LEU A 88 -15.66 -0.81 -0.29
N ARG A 89 -15.74 0.07 0.70
CA ARG A 89 -16.97 0.79 1.09
C ARG A 89 -16.66 2.27 1.33
N VAL A 90 -17.54 3.16 0.88
CA VAL A 90 -17.32 4.61 0.99
C VAL A 90 -17.22 5.03 2.46
N GLU A 91 -18.06 4.45 3.30
CA GLU A 91 -18.14 4.69 4.73
C GLU A 91 -16.84 4.27 5.44
N THR A 92 -16.27 3.14 5.02
CA THR A 92 -15.08 2.58 5.64
C THR A 92 -13.79 3.17 5.08
N MET A 93 -13.76 3.57 3.80
CA MET A 93 -12.62 4.33 3.26
C MET A 93 -12.47 5.74 3.84
N ALA A 94 -13.56 6.30 4.38
CA ALA A 94 -13.56 7.58 5.09
C ALA A 94 -13.13 7.46 6.57
N SER A 95 -13.03 6.24 7.09
CA SER A 95 -12.60 5.92 8.45
C SER A 95 -11.35 5.03 8.41
N THR A 96 -10.73 4.78 9.57
CA THR A 96 -9.65 3.80 9.67
C THR A 96 -10.25 2.41 9.85
N GLY A 97 -9.72 1.42 9.14
CA GLY A 97 -10.19 0.03 9.23
C GLY A 97 -10.84 -0.50 7.96
N LEU A 98 -11.09 -1.81 7.97
CA LEU A 98 -11.80 -2.53 6.91
C LEU A 98 -13.27 -2.72 7.29
N PRO A 99 -14.19 -2.82 6.31
CA PRO A 99 -15.60 -3.03 6.59
C PRO A 99 -15.81 -4.34 7.38
N PRO A 100 -16.74 -4.41 8.35
CA PRO A 100 -17.02 -5.65 9.09
C PRO A 100 -17.48 -6.81 8.20
N SER A 101 -18.07 -6.49 7.05
CA SER A 101 -18.51 -7.45 6.04
C SER A 101 -17.42 -7.83 5.03
N SER A 102 -16.21 -7.29 5.17
CA SER A 102 -15.11 -7.59 4.27
C SER A 102 -14.56 -8.99 4.50
N THR A 103 -14.22 -9.67 3.40
CA THR A 103 -13.48 -10.94 3.39
C THR A 103 -11.96 -10.74 3.41
N ALA A 104 -11.50 -9.48 3.42
CA ALA A 104 -10.08 -9.17 3.46
C ALA A 104 -9.48 -9.62 4.80
N ALA A 105 -8.35 -10.31 4.71
CA ALA A 105 -7.56 -10.76 5.85
C ALA A 105 -6.28 -9.90 5.96
N PRO A 106 -6.30 -8.77 6.70
CA PRO A 106 -5.13 -7.92 6.84
C PRO A 106 -4.05 -8.60 7.69
N LEU A 107 -2.79 -8.34 7.34
CA LEU A 107 -1.63 -8.66 8.15
C LEU A 107 -1.07 -7.37 8.76
N LEU A 108 -1.20 -7.26 10.07
CA LEU A 108 -0.79 -6.08 10.84
C LEU A 108 0.36 -6.43 11.77
N LEU A 109 1.37 -5.55 11.80
CA LEU A 109 2.48 -5.61 12.75
C LEU A 109 2.40 -4.39 13.66
N TRP A 110 2.47 -4.63 14.96
CA TRP A 110 2.52 -3.57 15.96
C TRP A 110 3.93 -3.00 16.02
N TYR A 111 4.09 -1.77 15.53
CA TYR A 111 5.33 -1.03 15.63
C TYR A 111 5.47 -0.36 17.02
N GLY A 112 4.34 0.03 17.64
CA GLY A 112 4.31 0.49 19.03
C GLY A 112 4.65 1.96 19.26
N HIS A 113 4.87 2.71 18.18
CA HIS A 113 5.10 4.16 18.23
C HIS A 113 4.54 4.80 16.96
N THR A 114 4.23 6.10 16.95
CA THR A 114 3.72 6.80 15.75
C THR A 114 4.84 7.43 14.91
N THR A 115 6.02 7.60 15.49
CA THR A 115 7.24 8.11 14.82
C THR A 115 8.21 6.99 14.48
N LEU A 116 8.63 6.91 13.20
CA LEU A 116 9.54 5.89 12.68
C LEU A 116 10.97 5.97 13.24
N SER A 117 11.43 7.16 13.64
CA SER A 117 12.79 7.34 14.18
C SER A 117 13.02 6.74 15.57
N LYS A 118 11.98 6.28 16.27
CA LYS A 118 12.15 5.67 17.61
C LYS A 118 12.78 4.29 17.56
N HIS A 119 12.42 3.46 16.58
CA HIS A 119 12.89 2.09 16.43
C HIS A 119 13.13 1.75 14.95
N PRO A 120 14.10 2.40 14.29
CA PRO A 120 14.34 2.23 12.85
C PRO A 120 14.64 0.77 12.47
N ASP A 121 15.42 0.05 13.28
CA ASP A 121 15.74 -1.37 13.06
C ASP A 121 14.49 -2.26 13.10
N LEU A 122 13.57 -1.96 14.02
CA LEU A 122 12.29 -2.68 14.12
C LEU A 122 11.45 -2.43 12.88
N PHE A 123 11.36 -1.19 12.42
CA PHE A 123 10.63 -0.87 11.19
C PHE A 123 11.20 -1.62 9.99
N GLN A 124 12.52 -1.61 9.81
CA GLN A 124 13.18 -2.33 8.72
C GLN A 124 12.89 -3.84 8.78
N ALA A 125 13.02 -4.45 9.97
CA ALA A 125 12.73 -5.87 10.17
C ALA A 125 11.26 -6.20 9.89
N GLN A 126 10.33 -5.33 10.30
CA GLN A 126 8.91 -5.51 10.06
C GLN A 126 8.56 -5.38 8.57
N VAL A 127 9.14 -4.41 7.85
CA VAL A 127 8.95 -4.26 6.41
C VAL A 127 9.48 -5.48 5.65
N SER A 128 10.66 -5.99 6.01
CA SER A 128 11.19 -7.23 5.44
C SER A 128 10.29 -8.44 5.73
N ALA A 129 9.77 -8.55 6.95
CA ALA A 129 8.85 -9.63 7.32
C ALA A 129 7.49 -9.52 6.60
N LEU A 130 6.97 -8.30 6.38
CA LEU A 130 5.79 -8.07 5.55
C LEU A 130 6.04 -8.51 4.12
N SER A 131 7.17 -8.09 3.53
CA SER A 131 7.55 -8.46 2.16
C SER A 131 7.57 -9.98 1.98
N GLU A 132 8.28 -10.70 2.84
CA GLU A 132 8.36 -12.16 2.75
C GLU A 132 6.98 -12.84 2.80
N LYS A 133 6.10 -12.37 3.69
CA LYS A 133 4.74 -12.90 3.81
C LYS A 133 3.87 -12.57 2.59
N MET A 134 4.01 -11.37 2.03
CA MET A 134 3.32 -10.97 0.80
C MET A 134 3.77 -11.83 -0.38
N GLU A 135 5.06 -12.08 -0.54
CA GLU A 135 5.60 -12.93 -1.60
C GLU A 135 5.05 -14.37 -1.52
N ARG A 136 4.94 -14.94 -0.33
CA ARG A 136 4.31 -16.26 -0.14
C ARG A 136 2.84 -16.25 -0.56
N ARG A 137 2.11 -15.16 -0.30
CA ARG A 137 0.71 -15.02 -0.71
C ARG A 137 0.60 -14.88 -2.23
N PHE A 138 1.47 -14.11 -2.87
CA PHE A 138 1.51 -13.97 -4.34
C PHE A 138 1.85 -15.27 -5.06
N GLN A 139 2.68 -16.13 -4.48
CA GLN A 139 2.95 -17.47 -5.05
C GLN A 139 1.71 -18.37 -5.10
N GLN A 140 0.73 -18.13 -4.22
CA GLN A 140 -0.49 -18.92 -4.10
C GLN A 140 -1.68 -18.29 -4.81
N ASP A 141 -1.55 -17.04 -5.28
CA ASP A 141 -2.65 -16.22 -5.79
C ASP A 141 -2.19 -15.42 -7.01
N PRO A 142 -2.28 -16.02 -8.21
CA PRO A 142 -1.87 -15.37 -9.45
C PRO A 142 -2.63 -14.06 -9.72
N ASP A 143 -3.90 -13.98 -9.31
CA ASP A 143 -4.73 -12.80 -9.53
C ASP A 143 -4.30 -11.63 -8.63
N ALA A 144 -4.03 -11.91 -7.35
CA ALA A 144 -3.45 -10.91 -6.44
C ALA A 144 -2.05 -10.50 -6.88
N ARG A 145 -1.23 -11.46 -7.33
CA ARG A 145 0.12 -11.20 -7.84
C ARG A 145 0.11 -10.28 -9.06
N ALA A 146 -0.76 -10.55 -10.04
CA ALA A 146 -0.94 -9.70 -11.21
C ALA A 146 -1.58 -8.34 -10.87
N SER A 147 -2.38 -8.27 -9.80
CA SER A 147 -2.97 -7.01 -9.32
C SER A 147 -1.93 -6.07 -8.70
N GLY A 148 -0.82 -6.61 -8.18
CA GLY A 148 0.29 -5.86 -7.62
C GLY A 148 -0.01 -5.27 -6.24
N MET A 149 0.68 -4.17 -5.90
CA MET A 149 0.52 -3.51 -4.60
C MET A 149 0.60 -1.99 -4.72
N ILE A 150 -0.07 -1.31 -3.77
CA ILE A 150 -0.03 0.14 -3.60
C ILE A 150 0.43 0.41 -2.16
N VAL A 151 1.57 1.07 -2.03
CA VAL A 151 2.25 1.32 -0.76
C VAL A 151 2.12 2.79 -0.37
N ASN A 152 1.42 3.03 0.73
CA ASN A 152 1.40 4.33 1.41
C ASN A 152 2.59 4.43 2.37
N THR A 153 3.22 5.61 2.44
CA THR A 153 4.40 5.84 3.27
C THR A 153 4.19 7.04 4.19
N ASN A 154 4.93 7.05 5.30
CA ASN A 154 4.99 8.19 6.21
C ASN A 154 5.66 9.41 5.53
N GLY A 155 5.31 10.63 5.96
CA GLY A 155 5.91 11.89 5.51
C GLY A 155 7.36 12.14 5.97
N ALA A 156 7.96 11.24 6.75
CA ALA A 156 9.30 11.34 7.35
C ALA A 156 10.46 11.37 6.34
N VAL A 157 10.20 11.42 5.03
CA VAL A 157 11.21 11.70 4.00
C VAL A 157 11.95 13.02 4.28
N HIS A 158 11.36 13.93 5.07
CA HIS A 158 11.97 15.18 5.51
C HIS A 158 12.67 15.14 6.88
N ASP A 159 12.62 14.03 7.62
CA ASP A 159 13.16 13.93 8.98
C ASP A 159 14.69 13.70 9.01
N GLY A 160 15.39 13.96 7.90
CA GLY A 160 16.84 13.81 7.75
C GLY A 160 17.27 12.53 7.02
N GLU A 161 18.56 12.21 7.05
CA GLU A 161 19.15 11.06 6.35
C GLU A 161 18.50 9.73 6.79
N ASP A 162 18.15 9.60 8.07
CA ASP A 162 17.56 8.39 8.64
C ASP A 162 16.22 8.03 7.99
N GLY A 163 15.33 9.02 7.80
CA GLY A 163 14.02 8.79 7.16
C GLY A 163 14.14 8.35 5.71
N PHE A 164 15.12 8.91 4.98
CA PHE A 164 15.40 8.52 3.61
C PHE A 164 15.96 7.09 3.52
N GLN A 165 16.81 6.66 4.45
CA GLN A 165 17.31 5.28 4.49
C GLN A 165 16.21 4.26 4.75
N LEU A 166 15.25 4.57 5.64
CA LEU A 166 14.09 3.70 5.87
C LEU A 166 13.22 3.55 4.61
N LEU A 167 13.10 4.64 3.83
CA LEU A 167 12.40 4.59 2.55
C LEU A 167 13.13 3.72 1.53
N LEU A 168 14.45 3.87 1.40
CA LEU A 168 15.27 3.05 0.50
C LEU A 168 15.19 1.56 0.86
N HIS A 169 15.24 1.24 2.16
CA HIS A 169 15.02 -0.12 2.63
C HIS A 169 13.64 -0.65 2.22
N ALA A 170 12.58 0.15 2.39
CA ALA A 170 11.24 -0.26 1.98
C ALA A 170 11.12 -0.48 0.46
N ILE A 171 11.74 0.37 -0.35
CA ILE A 171 11.79 0.24 -1.82
C ILE A 171 12.41 -1.10 -2.21
N GLN A 172 13.57 -1.42 -1.62
CA GLN A 172 14.30 -2.66 -1.90
C GLN A 172 13.54 -3.89 -1.39
N ALA A 173 13.07 -3.85 -0.14
CA ALA A 173 12.38 -4.97 0.48
C ALA A 173 11.09 -5.32 -0.25
N LEU A 174 10.29 -4.32 -0.67
CA LEU A 174 9.01 -4.53 -1.35
C LEU A 174 9.15 -4.73 -2.86
N LYS A 175 10.36 -4.59 -3.41
CA LYS A 175 10.66 -4.67 -4.85
C LYS A 175 9.82 -3.70 -5.67
N ILE A 176 9.76 -2.44 -5.23
CA ILE A 176 9.01 -1.38 -5.92
C ILE A 176 9.55 -1.22 -7.35
N SER A 177 8.63 -1.12 -8.32
CA SER A 177 8.88 -1.19 -9.77
C SER A 177 8.20 -0.05 -10.51
#